data_AF-A0A7S0E2U1-F1
#
_entry.id   AF-A0A7S0E2U1-F1
#
_cell.length_a   1.000
_cell.length_b   1.000
_cell.length_c   1.000
_cell.angle_alpha   90.00
_cell.angle_beta   90.00
_cell.angle_gamma   90.00
#
_symmetry.space_group_name_H-M   'P 1'
#
loop_
_entity.id
_entity.type
_entity.pdbx_description
1 polymer ?
#
loop_
_entity_poly.entity_id
_entity_poly.type
_entity_poly.pdbx_seq_one_letter_code
_entity_poly.pdbx_strand_id
1 'polypeptide(L)'
;AMHASLPITLAVLMPLRCTGFVSTIISRRAEVSFAKSLVSRRAHSSSVFVPKTLRSTRSSHPQFEKSCFPSISRSMSDQASATETMEEEVDPGEIEGTDLRVLKYPHPKLRAPDEEVTEFDDNLRKTIKEMFLVMYASRGVGLAAPQVGINKRIMVFNPEGDKKKWLQEIALINPKIVEMSEGTDVENEACLSFPGMQGKVRRHKWIKIEAQDLKGKPIKKKYTGWTARVFQHEYDHLEGIVYIDRLEDEEDRQAVKPKLDELKKLYKDQNGDDGAPQLKWSA
;
A
#
# COMPACT_ATOMS: atom_id res chain seq x y z
N ALA A 1 -19.58 -56.35 -49.09
CA ALA A 1 -20.69 -56.13 -50.04
C ALA A 1 -21.37 -54.81 -49.67
N MET A 2 -21.45 -53.89 -50.65
CA MET A 2 -22.33 -52.69 -50.72
C MET A 2 -22.10 -51.62 -49.63
N HIS A 3 -21.31 -50.56 -49.80
CA HIS A 3 -21.42 -49.36 -50.67
C HIS A 3 -22.77 -48.59 -50.62
N ALA A 4 -22.72 -47.34 -50.13
CA ALA A 4 -23.36 -46.12 -50.69
C ALA A 4 -22.93 -44.92 -49.81
N SER A 5 -22.10 -43.96 -50.24
CA SER A 5 -22.23 -42.91 -51.29
C SER A 5 -22.92 -41.62 -50.80
N LEU A 6 -22.11 -40.55 -50.67
CA LEU A 6 -22.47 -39.11 -50.65
C LEU A 6 -23.08 -38.68 -52.01
N PRO A 7 -23.78 -37.52 -52.14
CA PRO A 7 -23.12 -36.23 -52.51
C PRO A 7 -23.81 -34.92 -52.00
N ILE A 8 -23.07 -33.85 -51.65
CA ILE A 8 -22.79 -32.58 -52.39
C ILE A 8 -23.97 -31.63 -52.68
N THR A 9 -23.91 -30.39 -52.15
CA THR A 9 -24.19 -29.06 -52.78
C THR A 9 -23.93 -27.96 -51.72
N LEU A 10 -23.05 -26.96 -51.79
CA LEU A 10 -22.52 -25.97 -52.77
C LEU A 10 -23.26 -24.61 -52.79
N ALA A 11 -22.47 -23.55 -52.57
CA ALA A 11 -22.61 -22.11 -52.87
C ALA A 11 -23.54 -21.27 -51.97
N VAL A 12 -23.16 -20.07 -51.51
CA VAL A 12 -23.02 -18.85 -52.33
C VAL A 12 -22.38 -17.68 -51.53
N LEU A 13 -21.34 -17.07 -52.15
CA LEU A 13 -20.91 -15.66 -52.20
C LEU A 13 -20.46 -14.81 -50.97
N MET A 14 -19.15 -14.51 -50.94
CA MET A 14 -18.58 -13.13 -50.85
C MET A 14 -18.76 -12.39 -52.22
N PRO A 15 -18.39 -11.10 -52.44
CA PRO A 15 -17.78 -10.06 -51.58
C PRO A 15 -18.48 -8.67 -51.69
N LEU A 16 -17.97 -7.62 -51.04
CA LEU A 16 -17.60 -6.35 -51.70
C LEU A 16 -16.89 -5.37 -50.74
N ARG A 17 -15.77 -4.84 -51.24
CA ARG A 17 -14.98 -3.70 -50.73
C ARG A 17 -15.78 -2.39 -50.87
N CYS A 18 -15.46 -1.39 -50.05
CA CYS A 18 -15.19 -0.02 -50.54
C CYS A 18 -14.47 0.86 -49.49
N THR A 19 -13.30 1.37 -49.89
CA THR A 19 -12.77 2.74 -49.72
C THR A 19 -13.01 3.47 -48.38
N GLY A 20 -12.00 3.86 -47.60
CA GLY A 20 -10.93 4.77 -48.00
C GLY A 20 -11.36 6.23 -47.78
N PHE A 21 -11.05 6.80 -46.60
CA PHE A 21 -11.03 8.25 -46.41
C PHE A 21 -9.88 8.64 -45.47
N VAL A 22 -8.88 9.27 -46.08
CA VAL A 22 -7.82 10.02 -45.41
C VAL A 22 -8.34 11.44 -45.25
N SER A 23 -8.30 12.00 -44.04
CA SER A 23 -8.18 13.45 -43.90
C SER A 23 -7.37 13.81 -42.67
N THR A 24 -6.38 14.64 -42.94
CA THR A 24 -5.31 15.16 -42.11
C THR A 24 -5.81 16.40 -41.32
N ILE A 25 -5.01 16.81 -40.31
CA ILE A 25 -4.94 18.14 -39.64
C ILE A 25 -6.05 18.31 -38.56
N ILE A 26 -5.77 18.54 -37.27
CA ILE A 26 -5.07 19.69 -36.67
C ILE A 26 -4.38 19.29 -35.36
N SER A 27 -3.07 19.58 -35.31
CA SER A 27 -2.25 19.65 -34.10
C SER A 27 -2.71 20.83 -33.24
N ARG A 28 -3.05 20.60 -31.97
CA ARG A 28 -3.08 21.67 -30.96
C ARG A 28 -1.92 21.46 -29.99
N ARG A 29 -0.82 22.18 -30.28
CA ARG A 29 0.23 22.49 -29.30
C ARG A 29 -0.38 23.41 -28.24
N ALA A 30 -0.30 23.01 -26.98
CA ALA A 30 -0.41 23.94 -25.85
C ALA A 30 1.00 24.46 -25.56
N GLU A 31 1.28 25.69 -26.01
CA GLU A 31 2.44 26.46 -25.57
C GLU A 31 2.15 27.04 -24.17
N VAL A 32 2.89 26.58 -23.15
CA VAL A 32 2.95 27.27 -21.86
C VAL A 32 4.12 28.25 -21.94
N SER A 33 3.78 29.53 -22.06
CA SER A 33 4.73 30.64 -22.10
C SER A 33 5.44 30.80 -20.75
N PHE A 34 6.76 30.94 -20.86
CA PHE A 34 7.72 31.08 -19.78
C PHE A 34 7.86 32.58 -19.45
N ALA A 35 7.28 33.05 -18.35
CA ALA A 35 7.50 34.41 -17.87
C ALA A 35 8.82 34.47 -17.06
N LYS A 36 9.90 34.92 -17.71
CA LYS A 36 11.09 35.45 -17.04
C LYS A 36 10.89 36.95 -16.81
N SER A 37 10.92 37.37 -15.55
CA SER A 37 11.18 38.76 -15.17
C SER A 37 12.40 38.78 -14.26
N LEU A 38 13.49 39.35 -14.78
CA LEU A 38 14.69 39.78 -14.08
C LEU A 38 14.55 41.28 -13.79
N VAL A 39 15.06 41.74 -12.63
CA VAL A 39 15.47 43.10 -12.18
C VAL A 39 15.09 43.22 -10.70
N SER A 40 15.86 43.74 -9.75
CA SER A 40 17.27 44.12 -9.61
C SER A 40 17.54 44.23 -8.10
N ARG A 41 18.80 44.05 -7.70
CA ARG A 41 19.31 44.22 -6.35
C ARG A 41 19.15 45.67 -5.86
N ARG A 42 18.88 45.85 -4.56
CA ARG A 42 19.59 46.84 -3.71
C ARG A 42 19.39 46.51 -2.23
N ALA A 43 20.51 46.44 -1.53
CA ALA A 43 20.63 46.41 -0.08
C ALA A 43 20.46 47.82 0.52
N HIS A 44 20.17 47.90 1.83
CA HIS A 44 20.62 48.86 2.88
C HIS A 44 19.71 48.60 4.11
N SER A 45 20.20 48.00 5.19
CA SER A 45 20.92 48.59 6.35
C SER A 45 20.00 49.18 7.42
N SER A 46 20.26 48.76 8.67
CA SER A 46 20.01 49.41 9.97
C SER A 46 18.55 49.66 10.38
N SER A 47 18.14 49.68 11.65
CA SER A 47 18.63 49.23 12.95
C SER A 47 17.55 49.70 13.95
N VAL A 48 17.16 48.87 14.91
CA VAL A 48 16.74 49.24 16.29
C VAL A 48 15.49 50.15 16.46
N PHE A 49 14.51 49.71 17.28
CA PHE A 49 14.14 50.32 18.59
C PHE A 49 12.74 49.86 19.04
N VAL A 50 12.66 49.38 20.29
CA VAL A 50 11.44 49.03 21.06
C VAL A 50 11.29 50.07 22.17
N PRO A 51 10.06 50.47 22.56
CA PRO A 51 9.58 50.21 23.94
C PRO A 51 8.08 49.77 23.95
N LYS A 52 7.65 48.76 24.74
CA LYS A 52 7.18 48.81 26.16
C LYS A 52 6.24 50.00 26.45
N THR A 53 5.08 49.94 27.12
CA THR A 53 4.30 49.00 27.97
C THR A 53 3.07 49.81 28.46
N LEU A 54 1.94 49.19 28.83
CA LEU A 54 1.25 49.33 30.15
C LEU A 54 -0.26 49.01 30.15
N ARG A 55 -0.63 48.20 31.18
CA ARG A 55 -1.88 48.12 32.00
C ARG A 55 -3.23 47.82 31.31
N SER A 56 -3.96 46.75 31.61
CA SER A 56 -4.61 46.31 32.88
C SER A 56 -5.61 47.31 33.48
N THR A 57 -6.91 47.04 33.33
CA THR A 57 -7.92 47.03 34.42
C THR A 57 -9.22 46.30 34.03
N ARG A 58 -9.89 45.78 35.06
CA ARG A 58 -11.05 44.88 35.13
C ARG A 58 -12.42 45.52 34.85
N SER A 59 -13.38 44.61 34.63
CA SER A 59 -14.80 44.57 35.04
C SER A 59 -15.81 45.54 34.41
N SER A 60 -16.87 44.99 33.81
CA SER A 60 -18.15 44.67 34.49
C SER A 60 -19.23 44.26 33.47
N HIS A 61 -20.02 43.24 33.83
CA HIS A 61 -21.25 42.85 33.13
C HIS A 61 -22.38 43.84 33.41
N PRO A 62 -23.38 43.89 32.51
CA PRO A 62 -24.76 43.87 32.96
C PRO A 62 -25.59 42.75 32.32
N GLN A 63 -26.56 42.32 33.11
CA GLN A 63 -27.50 41.24 32.89
C GLN A 63 -28.52 41.53 31.78
N PHE A 64 -28.99 40.49 31.10
CA PHE A 64 -30.28 40.52 30.41
C PHE A 64 -31.03 39.19 30.61
N GLU A 65 -32.33 39.33 30.86
CA GLU A 65 -33.24 38.30 31.37
C GLU A 65 -33.74 37.30 30.32
N LYS A 66 -33.92 36.06 30.80
CA LYS A 66 -35.06 35.12 30.62
C LYS A 66 -35.69 34.96 29.23
N SER A 67 -35.60 33.74 28.71
CA SER A 67 -36.77 33.02 28.19
C SER A 67 -36.65 31.51 28.41
N CYS A 68 -37.74 30.93 28.89
CA CYS A 68 -37.91 29.54 29.32
C CYS A 68 -38.36 28.61 28.17
N PHE A 69 -38.30 27.29 28.45
CA PHE A 69 -38.93 26.11 27.81
C PHE A 69 -38.10 25.28 26.81
N PRO A 70 -38.29 23.94 26.76
CA PRO A 70 -38.46 22.98 27.86
C PRO A 70 -37.42 21.84 27.81
N SER A 71 -37.22 21.22 28.97
CA SER A 71 -36.45 19.99 29.17
C SER A 71 -37.06 18.80 28.43
N ILE A 72 -36.29 18.22 27.50
CA ILE A 72 -36.49 16.84 27.06
C ILE A 72 -35.29 16.05 27.57
N SER A 73 -35.49 15.37 28.69
CA SER A 73 -34.66 14.26 29.13
C SER A 73 -34.75 13.15 28.09
N ARG A 74 -33.67 12.92 27.33
CA ARG A 74 -33.51 11.68 26.58
C ARG A 74 -32.39 10.88 27.22
N SER A 75 -32.80 9.77 27.78
CA SER A 75 -32.03 8.76 28.48
C SER A 75 -30.77 8.36 27.73
N MET A 76 -29.66 8.30 28.46
CA MET A 76 -28.43 7.63 28.06
C MET A 76 -28.68 6.12 28.14
N SER A 77 -28.96 5.52 26.99
CA SER A 77 -28.84 4.08 26.78
C SER A 77 -28.84 3.88 25.28
N ASP A 78 -27.64 3.74 24.71
CA ASP A 78 -27.36 2.98 23.50
C ASP A 78 -25.84 3.07 23.27
N GLN A 79 -25.09 2.37 24.13
CA GLN A 79 -23.77 1.90 23.71
C GLN A 79 -24.03 0.74 22.75
N ALA A 80 -24.29 1.08 21.49
CA ALA A 80 -24.15 0.14 20.40
C ALA A 80 -22.65 -0.14 20.25
N SER A 81 -22.22 -1.25 20.85
CA SER A 81 -20.98 -1.93 20.53
C SER A 81 -20.89 -2.07 19.01
N ALA A 82 -20.10 -1.20 18.39
CA ALA A 82 -19.64 -1.40 17.02
C ALA A 82 -18.68 -2.60 17.06
N THR A 83 -19.24 -3.81 17.02
CA THR A 83 -18.53 -4.94 16.45
C THR A 83 -18.30 -4.58 15.00
N GLU A 84 -17.12 -4.01 14.71
CA GLU A 84 -16.57 -3.98 13.37
C GLU A 84 -16.61 -5.42 12.87
N THR A 85 -17.54 -5.69 11.97
CA THR A 85 -17.56 -6.93 11.22
C THR A 85 -16.24 -6.96 10.46
N MET A 86 -15.32 -7.81 10.89
CA MET A 86 -14.10 -8.07 10.17
C MET A 86 -14.53 -8.55 8.78
N GLU A 87 -14.43 -7.67 7.77
CA GLU A 87 -14.68 -8.07 6.40
C GLU A 87 -13.74 -9.24 6.12
N GLU A 88 -14.32 -10.38 5.74
CA GLU A 88 -13.57 -11.59 5.44
C GLU A 88 -12.57 -11.25 4.32
N GLU A 89 -11.27 -11.40 4.60
CA GLU A 89 -10.23 -11.11 3.63
C GLU A 89 -10.41 -12.02 2.41
N VAL A 90 -10.70 -11.38 1.27
CA VAL A 90 -11.05 -12.06 0.02
C VAL A 90 -9.76 -12.46 -0.69
N ASP A 91 -9.57 -13.76 -0.94
CA ASP A 91 -8.68 -14.20 -2.01
C ASP A 91 -9.28 -13.70 -3.32
N PRO A 92 -8.62 -12.77 -4.05
CA PRO A 92 -9.18 -12.22 -5.27
C PRO A 92 -9.33 -13.24 -6.40
N GLY A 93 -8.79 -14.46 -6.25
CA GLY A 93 -8.86 -15.49 -7.27
C GLY A 93 -8.05 -15.10 -8.50
N GLU A 94 -8.65 -15.20 -9.68
CA GLU A 94 -8.01 -14.76 -10.92
C GLU A 94 -8.03 -13.24 -11.05
N ILE A 95 -6.86 -12.64 -11.17
CA ILE A 95 -6.69 -11.19 -11.34
C ILE A 95 -6.43 -10.92 -12.81
N GLU A 96 -7.34 -10.18 -13.46
CA GLU A 96 -7.18 -9.80 -14.85
C GLU A 96 -5.87 -9.01 -15.06
N GLY A 97 -5.04 -9.49 -16.00
CA GLY A 97 -3.77 -8.84 -16.35
C GLY A 97 -2.55 -9.28 -15.54
N THR A 98 -2.67 -10.27 -14.64
CA THR A 98 -1.51 -10.86 -13.95
C THR A 98 -1.74 -12.29 -13.46
N ASP A 99 -0.70 -13.12 -13.55
CA ASP A 99 -0.67 -14.47 -12.95
C ASP A 99 -0.08 -14.46 -11.53
N LEU A 100 0.37 -13.30 -11.04
CA LEU A 100 0.89 -13.16 -9.68
C LEU A 100 -0.22 -13.41 -8.65
N ARG A 101 0.12 -14.12 -7.58
CA ARG A 101 -0.76 -14.42 -6.45
C ARG A 101 -0.03 -14.21 -5.14
N VAL A 102 -0.76 -13.79 -4.11
CA VAL A 102 -0.19 -13.63 -2.77
C VAL A 102 0.08 -15.00 -2.16
N LEU A 103 1.35 -15.29 -1.92
CA LEU A 103 1.82 -16.45 -1.18
C LEU A 103 1.41 -16.34 0.28
N LYS A 104 0.85 -17.45 0.79
CA LYS A 104 0.46 -17.58 2.19
C LYS A 104 1.58 -18.21 3.00
N TYR A 105 1.71 -17.82 4.26
CA TYR A 105 2.63 -18.48 5.18
C TYR A 105 2.18 -19.95 5.37
N PRO A 106 3.10 -20.93 5.51
CA PRO A 106 4.56 -20.85 5.62
C PRO A 106 5.34 -21.01 4.31
N HIS A 107 4.90 -20.46 3.17
CA HIS A 107 5.67 -20.60 1.94
C HIS A 107 7.15 -20.13 2.09
N PRO A 108 8.17 -20.94 1.72
CA PRO A 108 9.58 -20.69 2.03
C PRO A 108 10.12 -19.38 1.45
N LYS A 109 9.61 -18.97 0.28
CA LYS A 109 9.95 -17.68 -0.35
C LYS A 109 9.69 -16.45 0.54
N LEU A 110 8.77 -16.52 1.50
CA LEU A 110 8.51 -15.41 2.44
C LEU A 110 9.65 -15.19 3.46
N ARG A 111 10.59 -16.12 3.55
CA ARG A 111 11.76 -16.09 4.44
C ARG A 111 13.09 -16.23 3.69
N ALA A 112 13.04 -16.43 2.38
CA ALA A 112 14.23 -16.58 1.56
C ALA A 112 14.94 -15.22 1.40
N PRO A 113 16.28 -15.19 1.27
CA PRO A 113 17.00 -13.96 1.01
C PRO A 113 16.56 -13.30 -0.31
N ASP A 114 16.40 -11.99 -0.30
CA ASP A 114 16.04 -11.23 -1.49
C ASP A 114 17.25 -10.54 -2.13
N GLU A 115 17.38 -10.72 -3.44
CA GLU A 115 18.49 -10.15 -4.19
C GLU A 115 18.24 -8.70 -4.57
N GLU A 116 19.31 -7.91 -4.63
CA GLU A 116 19.25 -6.56 -5.20
C GLU A 116 18.85 -6.61 -6.69
N VAL A 117 18.07 -5.62 -7.11
CA VAL A 117 17.71 -5.40 -8.50
C VAL A 117 18.82 -4.60 -9.18
N THR A 118 19.40 -5.16 -10.24
CA THR A 118 20.49 -4.53 -11.01
C THR A 118 20.02 -3.99 -12.36
N GLU A 119 18.90 -4.50 -12.88
CA GLU A 119 18.38 -4.18 -14.22
C GLU A 119 17.07 -3.39 -14.11
N PHE A 120 17.02 -2.22 -14.75
CA PHE A 120 15.88 -1.29 -14.74
C PHE A 120 15.16 -1.25 -16.09
N ASP A 121 14.74 -2.43 -16.54
CA ASP A 121 14.17 -2.68 -17.86
C ASP A 121 12.62 -2.62 -17.88
N ASP A 122 12.03 -2.97 -19.02
CA ASP A 122 10.55 -3.01 -19.16
C ASP A 122 9.93 -4.16 -18.35
N ASN A 123 10.67 -5.23 -18.08
CA ASN A 123 10.18 -6.33 -17.25
C ASN A 123 10.00 -5.87 -15.81
N LEU A 124 10.96 -5.13 -15.23
CA LEU A 124 10.81 -4.52 -13.90
C LEU A 124 9.55 -3.64 -13.83
N ARG A 125 9.34 -2.81 -14.85
CA ARG A 125 8.16 -1.93 -14.93
C ARG A 125 6.86 -2.73 -15.04
N LYS A 126 6.86 -3.84 -15.76
CA LYS A 126 5.72 -4.76 -15.85
C LYS A 126 5.44 -5.43 -14.51
N THR A 127 6.45 -6.01 -13.86
CA THR A 127 6.33 -6.65 -12.55
C THR A 127 5.77 -5.69 -11.51
N ILE A 128 6.24 -4.45 -11.45
CA ILE A 128 5.73 -3.45 -10.50
C ILE A 128 4.26 -3.13 -10.75
N LYS A 129 3.84 -3.01 -12.02
CA LYS A 129 2.41 -2.82 -12.34
C LYS A 129 1.57 -4.01 -11.90
N GLU A 130 2.03 -5.22 -12.15
CA GLU A 130 1.36 -6.45 -11.72
C GLU A 130 1.27 -6.54 -10.20
N MET A 131 2.31 -6.14 -9.47
CA MET A 131 2.29 -6.06 -8.00
C MET A 131 1.23 -5.08 -7.50
N PHE A 132 1.07 -3.90 -8.12
CA PHE A 132 -0.03 -2.99 -7.77
C PHE A 132 -1.41 -3.59 -8.05
N LEU A 133 -1.57 -4.31 -9.17
CA LEU A 133 -2.83 -5.00 -9.48
C LEU A 133 -3.18 -6.02 -8.37
N VAL A 134 -2.21 -6.84 -7.95
CA VAL A 134 -2.39 -7.79 -6.85
C VAL A 134 -2.71 -7.08 -5.55
N MET A 135 -1.96 -6.05 -5.20
CA MET A 135 -2.16 -5.25 -3.98
C MET A 135 -3.60 -4.74 -3.89
N TYR A 136 -4.11 -4.09 -4.95
CA TYR A 136 -5.47 -3.56 -4.95
C TYR A 136 -6.54 -4.65 -5.00
N ALA A 137 -6.33 -5.73 -5.75
CA ALA A 137 -7.27 -6.84 -5.82
C ALA A 137 -7.45 -7.52 -4.45
N SER A 138 -6.36 -7.64 -3.69
CA SER A 138 -6.35 -8.15 -2.32
C SER A 138 -6.70 -7.10 -1.25
N ARG A 139 -7.16 -5.90 -1.64
CA ARG A 139 -7.48 -4.78 -0.73
C ARG A 139 -6.34 -4.37 0.22
N GLY A 140 -5.09 -4.59 -0.20
CA GLY A 140 -3.91 -4.21 0.55
C GLY A 140 -3.51 -2.75 0.37
N VAL A 141 -2.72 -2.23 1.31
CA VAL A 141 -2.09 -0.90 1.24
C VAL A 141 -0.61 -0.97 0.84
N GLY A 142 -0.02 -2.17 0.90
CA GLY A 142 1.38 -2.46 0.58
C GLY A 142 1.55 -3.90 0.10
N LEU A 143 2.59 -4.14 -0.67
CA LEU A 143 2.99 -5.45 -1.15
C LEU A 143 4.49 -5.50 -1.46
N ALA A 144 5.19 -6.47 -0.88
CA ALA A 144 6.57 -6.79 -1.19
C ALA A 144 6.66 -7.93 -2.24
N ALA A 145 7.66 -7.87 -3.12
CA ALA A 145 7.85 -8.87 -4.17
C ALA A 145 7.95 -10.34 -3.68
N PRO A 146 8.53 -10.65 -2.51
CA PRO A 146 8.54 -12.02 -1.97
C PRO A 146 7.13 -12.57 -1.72
N GLN A 147 6.16 -11.70 -1.41
CA GLN A 147 4.77 -12.10 -1.21
C GLN A 147 4.10 -12.57 -2.51
N VAL A 148 4.65 -12.24 -3.68
CA VAL A 148 4.21 -12.77 -4.97
C VAL A 148 5.23 -13.76 -5.57
N GLY A 149 6.12 -14.27 -4.73
CA GLY A 149 7.08 -15.31 -5.09
C GLY A 149 8.30 -14.82 -5.88
N ILE A 150 8.59 -13.53 -5.83
CA ILE A 150 9.75 -12.92 -6.49
C ILE A 150 10.72 -12.45 -5.40
N ASN A 151 11.82 -13.18 -5.19
CA ASN A 151 12.82 -12.84 -4.17
C ASN A 151 13.79 -11.73 -4.65
N LYS A 152 13.22 -10.54 -4.86
CA LYS A 152 13.93 -9.31 -5.23
C LYS A 152 13.53 -8.20 -4.28
N ARG A 153 14.46 -7.27 -4.02
CA ARG A 153 14.23 -6.12 -3.14
C ARG A 153 13.34 -5.04 -3.79
N ILE A 154 12.06 -5.34 -3.96
CA ILE A 154 11.05 -4.46 -4.55
C ILE A 154 9.84 -4.41 -3.62
N MET A 155 9.37 -3.22 -3.32
CA MET A 155 8.09 -3.01 -2.63
C MET A 155 7.25 -1.97 -3.35
N VAL A 156 5.94 -2.16 -3.29
CA VAL A 156 4.94 -1.20 -3.75
C VAL A 156 3.98 -0.90 -2.62
N PHE A 157 3.52 0.34 -2.52
CA PHE A 157 2.47 0.69 -1.57
C PHE A 157 1.70 1.93 -2.02
N ASN A 158 0.45 1.98 -1.59
CA ASN A 158 -0.41 3.15 -1.67
C ASN A 158 -1.06 3.30 -0.29
N PRO A 159 -0.64 4.27 0.54
CA PRO A 159 -1.14 4.40 1.92
C PRO A 159 -2.66 4.57 2.03
N GLU A 160 -3.33 4.96 0.96
CA GLU A 160 -4.78 5.12 0.90
C GLU A 160 -5.53 3.85 0.47
N GLY A 161 -4.83 2.84 -0.07
CA GLY A 161 -5.43 1.60 -0.57
C GLY A 161 -6.36 1.76 -1.78
N ASP A 162 -6.53 2.96 -2.32
CA ASP A 162 -7.48 3.24 -3.40
C ASP A 162 -6.77 3.41 -4.76
N LYS A 163 -7.07 2.51 -5.71
CA LYS A 163 -6.61 2.56 -7.10
C LYS A 163 -6.96 3.87 -7.81
N LYS A 164 -8.05 4.55 -7.42
CA LYS A 164 -8.42 5.86 -7.98
C LYS A 164 -7.43 6.96 -7.57
N LYS A 165 -6.72 6.77 -6.45
CA LYS A 165 -5.66 7.67 -5.95
C LYS A 165 -4.27 7.25 -6.44
N TRP A 166 -4.16 6.84 -7.71
CA TRP A 166 -2.92 6.36 -8.34
C TRP A 166 -1.73 7.33 -8.23
N LEU A 167 -1.96 8.65 -8.06
CA LEU A 167 -0.89 9.63 -7.79
C LEU A 167 -0.15 9.41 -6.46
N GLN A 168 -0.73 8.61 -5.55
CA GLN A 168 -0.11 8.23 -4.28
C GLN A 168 0.64 6.89 -4.35
N GLU A 169 0.68 6.24 -5.50
CA GLU A 169 1.46 5.01 -5.70
C GLU A 169 2.94 5.28 -5.51
N ILE A 170 3.56 4.45 -4.68
CA ILE A 170 4.98 4.48 -4.40
C ILE A 170 5.54 3.10 -4.71
N ALA A 171 6.50 3.05 -5.63
CA ALA A 171 7.32 1.87 -5.88
C ALA A 171 8.76 2.19 -5.51
N LEU A 172 9.36 1.36 -4.66
CA LEU A 172 10.74 1.53 -4.20
C LEU A 172 11.54 0.26 -4.52
N ILE A 173 12.67 0.46 -5.17
CA ILE A 173 13.60 -0.60 -5.55
C ILE A 173 14.86 -0.47 -4.71
N ASN A 174 15.39 -1.62 -4.25
CA ASN A 174 16.52 -1.71 -3.34
C ASN A 174 16.43 -0.76 -2.12
N PRO A 175 15.27 -0.69 -1.42
CA PRO A 175 15.11 0.22 -0.30
C PRO A 175 16.03 -0.18 0.86
N LYS A 176 16.46 0.83 1.62
CA LYS A 176 17.28 0.75 2.85
C LYS A 176 16.79 1.79 3.84
N ILE A 177 16.61 1.40 5.11
CA ILE A 177 16.37 2.36 6.20
C ILE A 177 17.74 2.87 6.67
N VAL A 178 17.98 4.18 6.56
CA VAL A 178 19.26 4.81 6.94
C VAL A 178 19.20 5.51 8.29
N GLU A 179 18.00 5.83 8.78
CA GLU A 179 17.80 6.43 10.09
C GLU A 179 16.38 6.11 10.58
N MET A 180 16.19 5.97 11.89
CA MET A 180 14.90 5.69 12.51
C MET A 180 14.77 6.48 13.81
N SER A 181 13.54 6.76 14.21
CA SER A 181 13.25 7.51 15.44
C SER A 181 13.53 6.70 16.70
N GLU A 182 13.98 7.33 17.78
CA GLU A 182 14.00 6.67 19.11
C GLU A 182 12.59 6.34 19.61
N GLY A 183 11.62 7.23 19.33
CA GLY A 183 10.22 6.99 19.68
C GLY A 183 9.58 5.89 18.83
N THR A 184 8.76 5.06 19.47
CA THR A 184 7.97 4.00 18.81
C THR A 184 6.49 4.16 19.08
N ASP A 185 5.64 3.60 18.21
CA ASP A 185 4.20 3.43 18.44
C ASP A 185 3.80 1.95 18.23
N VAL A 186 2.76 1.53 18.95
CA VAL A 186 2.18 0.19 18.88
C VAL A 186 0.78 0.32 18.27
N GLU A 187 0.54 -0.37 17.16
CA GLU A 187 -0.76 -0.41 16.49
C GLU A 187 -1.00 -1.82 15.94
N ASN A 188 -2.27 -2.14 15.66
CA ASN A 188 -2.62 -3.40 15.01
C ASN A 188 -2.15 -3.42 13.56
N GLU A 189 -1.48 -4.51 13.17
CA GLU A 189 -1.11 -4.83 11.80
C GLU A 189 -1.78 -6.13 11.36
N ALA A 190 -2.06 -6.23 10.06
CA ALA A 190 -2.48 -7.44 9.37
C ALA A 190 -1.59 -7.59 8.11
N CYS A 191 -1.58 -8.78 7.50
CA CYS A 191 -0.74 -9.07 6.35
C CYS A 191 -1.47 -9.97 5.36
N LEU A 192 -1.38 -9.66 4.06
CA LEU A 192 -2.02 -10.45 3.00
C LEU A 192 -1.54 -11.91 2.95
N SER A 193 -0.34 -12.20 3.47
CA SER A 193 0.21 -13.56 3.60
C SER A 193 -0.31 -14.33 4.82
N PHE A 194 -1.07 -13.69 5.71
CA PHE A 194 -1.60 -14.22 6.97
C PHE A 194 -3.11 -13.91 7.07
N PRO A 195 -3.94 -14.55 6.24
CA PRO A 195 -5.34 -14.17 6.09
C PRO A 195 -6.13 -14.27 7.39
N GLY A 196 -6.89 -13.21 7.69
CA GLY A 196 -7.77 -13.11 8.86
C GLY A 196 -7.05 -13.07 10.20
N MET A 197 -5.75 -12.75 10.22
CA MET A 197 -4.98 -12.54 11.45
C MET A 197 -4.55 -11.09 11.56
N GLN A 198 -4.57 -10.58 12.79
CA GLN A 198 -4.07 -9.25 13.13
C GLN A 198 -3.45 -9.29 14.53
N GLY A 199 -2.61 -8.32 14.84
CA GLY A 199 -2.07 -8.15 16.18
C GLY A 199 -1.20 -6.91 16.29
N LYS A 200 -0.91 -6.50 17.53
CA LYS A 200 -0.16 -5.29 17.84
C LYS A 200 1.32 -5.47 17.52
N VAL A 201 1.85 -4.52 16.75
CA VAL A 201 3.26 -4.47 16.39
C VAL A 201 3.83 -3.10 16.72
N ARG A 202 4.99 -3.10 17.37
CA ARG A 202 5.77 -1.90 17.66
C ARG A 202 6.62 -1.49 16.46
N ARG A 203 6.51 -0.22 16.07
CA ARG A 203 7.26 0.38 14.94
C ARG A 203 7.83 1.73 15.32
N HIS A 204 8.88 2.16 14.62
CA HIS A 204 9.41 3.51 14.75
C HIS A 204 8.42 4.53 14.18
N LYS A 205 8.23 5.65 14.88
CA LYS A 205 7.33 6.76 14.48
C LYS A 205 7.68 7.37 13.13
N TRP A 206 8.98 7.41 12.83
CA TRP A 206 9.48 7.88 11.55
C TRP A 206 10.75 7.15 11.15
N ILE A 207 11.00 7.13 9.84
CA ILE A 207 12.19 6.57 9.21
C ILE A 207 12.71 7.51 8.12
N LYS A 208 14.01 7.52 7.89
CA LYS A 208 14.62 8.04 6.67
C LYS A 208 15.13 6.88 5.85
N ILE A 209 14.87 6.93 4.55
CA ILE A 209 15.16 5.83 3.63
C ILE A 209 16.00 6.32 2.46
N GLU A 210 16.76 5.37 1.91
CA GLU A 210 17.38 5.44 0.59
C GLU A 210 16.81 4.32 -0.27
N ALA A 211 16.53 4.61 -1.54
CA ALA A 211 15.98 3.65 -2.49
C ALA A 211 16.28 4.10 -3.92
N GLN A 212 15.78 3.35 -4.90
CA GLN A 212 15.81 3.70 -6.32
C GLN A 212 14.39 3.74 -6.90
N ASP A 213 14.17 4.62 -7.89
CA ASP A 213 12.94 4.68 -8.67
C ASP A 213 12.94 3.66 -9.83
N LEU A 214 11.85 3.64 -10.61
CA LEU A 214 11.66 2.76 -11.78
C LEU A 214 12.76 2.86 -12.86
N LYS A 215 13.58 3.93 -12.82
CA LYS A 215 14.67 4.20 -13.74
C LYS A 215 16.04 4.05 -13.08
N GLY A 216 16.09 3.56 -11.83
CA GLY A 216 17.32 3.40 -11.07
C GLY A 216 17.83 4.70 -10.42
N LYS A 217 17.06 5.79 -10.49
CA LYS A 217 17.49 7.07 -9.91
C LYS A 217 17.37 7.01 -8.40
N PRO A 218 18.38 7.49 -7.64
CA PRO A 218 18.33 7.47 -6.18
C PRO A 218 17.21 8.36 -5.64
N ILE A 219 16.51 7.83 -4.63
CA ILE A 219 15.50 8.49 -3.81
C ILE A 219 16.02 8.57 -2.38
N LYS A 220 15.87 9.74 -1.76
CA LYS A 220 15.99 9.91 -0.31
C LYS A 220 14.71 10.51 0.22
N LYS A 221 14.08 9.89 1.21
CA LYS A 221 12.79 10.36 1.74
C LYS A 221 12.68 10.09 3.24
N LYS A 222 11.95 10.95 3.93
CA LYS A 222 11.51 10.71 5.31
C LYS A 222 10.04 10.32 5.28
N TYR A 223 9.70 9.20 5.91
CA TYR A 223 8.32 8.79 6.14
C TYR A 223 8.00 8.91 7.63
N THR A 224 6.75 9.23 7.94
CA THR A 224 6.22 9.39 9.31
C THR A 224 4.85 8.74 9.42
N GLY A 225 4.42 8.35 10.62
CA GLY A 225 3.06 7.86 10.88
C GLY A 225 2.71 6.63 10.03
N TRP A 226 1.50 6.58 9.48
CA TRP A 226 0.98 5.44 8.73
C TRP A 226 1.88 4.99 7.58
N THR A 227 2.38 5.91 6.76
CA THR A 227 3.28 5.55 5.65
C THR A 227 4.62 4.97 6.14
N ALA A 228 5.12 5.42 7.29
CA ALA A 228 6.32 4.82 7.89
C ALA A 228 6.04 3.40 8.39
N ARG A 229 4.84 3.14 8.94
CA ARG A 229 4.43 1.80 9.38
C ARG A 229 4.31 0.84 8.19
N VAL A 230 3.56 1.23 7.14
CA VAL A 230 3.44 0.42 5.92
C VAL A 230 4.82 0.12 5.33
N PHE A 231 5.69 1.13 5.19
CA PHE A 231 7.06 0.90 4.72
C PHE A 231 7.80 -0.12 5.58
N GLN A 232 7.78 0.03 6.92
CA GLN A 232 8.50 -0.89 7.82
C GLN A 232 7.98 -2.33 7.71
N HIS A 233 6.67 -2.50 7.51
CA HIS A 233 6.05 -3.80 7.28
C HIS A 233 6.57 -4.43 5.98
N GLU A 234 6.49 -3.71 4.85
CA GLU A 234 6.99 -4.22 3.57
C GLU A 234 8.50 -4.42 3.59
N TYR A 235 9.22 -3.60 4.35
CA TYR A 235 10.67 -3.71 4.49
C TYR A 235 11.07 -5.00 5.22
N ASP A 236 10.33 -5.39 6.25
CA ASP A 236 10.56 -6.68 6.93
C ASP A 236 10.44 -7.85 5.97
N HIS A 237 9.45 -7.83 5.07
CA HIS A 237 9.32 -8.87 4.04
C HIS A 237 10.58 -8.98 3.18
N LEU A 238 11.22 -7.85 2.85
CA LEU A 238 12.49 -7.83 2.11
C LEU A 238 13.70 -8.35 2.91
N GLU A 239 13.54 -8.47 4.23
CA GLU A 239 14.53 -9.03 5.15
C GLU A 239 14.17 -10.46 5.59
N GLY A 240 13.11 -11.07 5.01
CA GLY A 240 12.61 -12.39 5.42
C GLY A 240 12.02 -12.40 6.83
N ILE A 241 11.58 -11.25 7.33
CA ILE A 241 10.87 -11.06 8.60
C ILE A 241 9.38 -10.90 8.28
N VAL A 242 8.52 -11.50 9.08
CA VAL A 242 7.06 -11.37 8.94
C VAL A 242 6.47 -10.78 10.21
N TYR A 243 5.32 -10.12 10.11
CA TYR A 243 4.77 -9.36 11.24
C TYR A 243 4.55 -10.19 12.51
N ILE A 244 4.25 -11.50 12.38
CA ILE A 244 4.09 -12.41 13.53
C ILE A 244 5.37 -12.55 14.38
N ASP A 245 6.55 -12.25 13.82
CA ASP A 245 7.82 -12.22 14.56
C ASP A 245 7.92 -10.97 15.46
N ARG A 246 7.10 -9.96 15.20
CA ARG A 246 7.11 -8.66 15.89
C ARG A 246 5.87 -8.41 16.75
N LEU A 247 5.05 -9.44 16.97
CA LEU A 247 3.91 -9.33 17.89
C LEU A 247 4.42 -8.98 19.29
N GLU A 248 3.88 -7.88 19.81
CA GLU A 248 4.35 -7.23 21.03
C GLU A 248 3.98 -8.04 22.29
N ASP A 249 2.76 -8.58 22.33
CA ASP A 249 2.23 -9.27 23.50
C ASP A 249 1.91 -10.75 23.22
N GLU A 250 1.89 -11.53 24.31
CA GLU A 250 1.60 -12.97 24.25
C GLU A 250 0.12 -13.23 23.95
N GLU A 251 -0.76 -12.27 24.25
CA GLU A 251 -2.19 -12.38 23.98
C GLU A 251 -2.46 -12.46 22.47
N ASP A 252 -1.90 -11.52 21.68
CA ASP A 252 -2.03 -11.50 20.23
C ASP A 252 -1.37 -12.73 19.59
N ARG A 253 -0.25 -13.19 20.15
CA ARG A 253 0.42 -14.44 19.75
C ARG A 253 -0.49 -15.65 19.92
N GLN A 254 -1.14 -15.80 21.08
CA GLN A 254 -2.10 -16.88 21.32
C GLN A 254 -3.35 -16.72 20.45
N ALA A 255 -3.79 -15.49 20.16
CA ALA A 255 -4.95 -15.21 19.32
C ALA A 255 -4.73 -15.64 17.85
N VAL A 256 -3.53 -15.41 17.29
CA VAL A 256 -3.21 -15.82 15.90
C VAL A 256 -2.85 -17.30 15.77
N LYS A 257 -2.42 -17.95 16.86
CA LYS A 257 -1.88 -19.32 16.85
C LYS A 257 -2.81 -20.35 16.17
N PRO A 258 -4.14 -20.40 16.44
CA PRO A 258 -5.01 -21.39 15.81
C PRO A 258 -5.05 -21.28 14.28
N LYS A 259 -5.21 -20.06 13.75
CA LYS A 259 -5.21 -19.80 12.29
C LYS A 259 -3.83 -20.03 11.68
N LEU A 260 -2.77 -19.70 12.41
CA LEU A 260 -1.39 -19.94 11.98
C LEU A 260 -1.09 -21.44 11.85
N ASP A 261 -1.54 -22.25 12.81
CA ASP A 261 -1.39 -23.71 12.76
C ASP A 261 -2.24 -24.32 11.64
N GLU A 262 -3.43 -23.79 11.39
CA GLU A 262 -4.26 -24.16 10.22
C GLU A 262 -3.55 -23.87 8.90
N LEU A 263 -2.99 -22.67 8.72
CA LEU A 263 -2.22 -22.32 7.51
C LEU A 263 -1.03 -23.27 7.28
N LYS A 264 -0.28 -23.59 8.34
CA LYS A 264 0.82 -24.55 8.26
C LYS A 264 0.35 -25.94 7.86
N LYS A 265 -0.78 -26.38 8.41
CA LYS A 265 -1.37 -27.67 8.05
C LYS A 265 -1.82 -27.68 6.59
N LEU A 266 -2.54 -26.66 6.14
CA LEU A 266 -2.99 -26.53 4.75
C LEU A 266 -1.81 -26.56 3.77
N TYR A 267 -0.75 -25.81 4.07
CA TYR A 267 0.46 -25.83 3.26
C TYR A 267 1.10 -27.23 3.23
N LYS A 268 1.21 -27.89 4.39
CA LYS A 268 1.77 -29.25 4.47
C LYS A 268 0.94 -30.26 3.68
N ASP A 269 -0.38 -30.15 3.72
CA ASP A 269 -1.29 -31.04 3.00
C ASP A 269 -1.19 -30.83 1.47
N GLN A 270 -0.90 -29.60 1.01
CA GLN A 270 -0.76 -29.26 -0.41
C GLN A 270 0.63 -29.55 -0.98
N ASN A 271 1.69 -29.27 -0.19
CA ASN A 271 3.06 -29.22 -0.68
C ASN A 271 4.00 -30.25 -0.01
N GLY A 272 3.55 -30.93 1.04
CA GLY A 272 4.39 -31.81 1.86
C GLY A 272 5.26 -31.03 2.86
N ASP A 273 6.38 -31.62 3.26
CA ASP A 273 7.33 -31.04 4.23
C ASP A 273 8.55 -30.42 3.53
N ASP A 274 8.31 -29.65 2.46
CA ASP A 274 9.30 -29.22 1.47
C ASP A 274 10.17 -28.01 1.88
N GLY A 275 10.31 -27.74 3.19
CA GLY A 275 11.16 -26.67 3.70
C GLY A 275 10.42 -25.45 4.25
N ALA A 276 9.22 -25.65 4.81
CA ALA A 276 8.50 -24.61 5.55
C ALA A 276 9.40 -24.02 6.68
N PRO A 277 9.58 -22.69 6.73
CA PRO A 277 10.46 -22.06 7.70
C PRO A 277 9.86 -22.09 9.10
N GLN A 278 10.70 -22.46 10.07
CA GLN A 278 10.34 -22.51 11.49
C GLN A 278 10.01 -21.11 12.04
N LEU A 279 9.04 -21.05 12.96
CA LEU A 279 8.73 -19.82 13.68
C LEU A 279 9.91 -19.39 14.55
N LYS A 280 10.29 -18.11 14.48
CA LYS A 280 11.27 -17.49 15.37
C LYS A 280 10.54 -16.64 16.40
N TRP A 281 9.82 -17.28 17.32
CA TRP A 281 9.35 -16.57 18.50
C TRP A 281 10.51 -16.54 19.47
N SER A 282 11.20 -15.41 19.59
CA SER A 282 12.17 -15.22 20.66
C SER A 282 11.41 -15.30 22.00
N ALA A 283 11.82 -16.28 22.82
CA ALA A 283 11.42 -16.41 24.21
C ALA A 283 11.89 -15.22 25.05
#